data_AF-A0A3N1TB47-F1
#
_entry.id   AF-A0A3N1TB47-F1
#
_cell.length_a   1.000
_cell.length_b   1.000
_cell.length_c   1.000
_cell.angle_alpha   90.00
_cell.angle_beta   90.00
_cell.angle_gamma   90.00
#
_symmetry.space_group_name_H-M   'P 1'
#
loop_
_entity.id
_entity.type
_entity.pdbx_description
1 polymer ?
#
loop_
_entity_poly.entity_id
_entity_poly.type
_entity_poly.pdbx_seq_one_letter_code
_entity_poly.pdbx_strand_id
1 'polypeptide(L)' 'MHVNLIPLNPTPGSKWTASRPEDEKAFVEAIAAHGVPVTVRDTRGQESTAPAGSWRPPSARRPPT' A
#
# COMPACT_ATOMS: atom_id res chain seq x y z
N MET A 1 8.21 -19.50 7.21
CA MET A 1 7.38 -18.33 7.55
C MET A 1 8.08 -17.09 7.03
N HIS A 2 7.35 -16.10 6.51
CA HIS A 2 7.90 -14.89 5.87
C HIS A 2 7.07 -13.68 6.30
N VAL A 3 7.71 -12.53 6.48
CA VAL A 3 7.03 -11.27 6.80
C VAL A 3 7.12 -10.34 5.60
N ASN A 4 5.97 -9.82 5.15
CA ASN A 4 5.96 -8.74 4.15
C ASN A 4 5.51 -7.45 4.82
N LEU A 5 6.46 -6.56 5.08
CA LEU A 5 6.21 -5.24 5.63
C LEU A 5 5.66 -4.32 4.53
N ILE A 6 4.48 -3.75 4.77
CA ILE A 6 3.87 -2.75 3.88
C ILE A 6 3.81 -1.45 4.69
N PRO A 7 4.64 -0.46 4.36
CA PRO A 7 4.61 0.80 5.06
C PRO A 7 3.30 1.55 4.78
N LEU A 8 2.78 2.25 5.78
CA LEU A 8 1.51 2.98 5.64
C LEU A 8 1.64 4.08 4.57
N ASN A 9 0.71 4.10 3.62
CA ASN A 9 0.56 5.20 2.66
C ASN A 9 -0.06 6.42 3.36
N PRO A 10 0.48 7.64 3.15
CA PRO A 10 -0.14 8.85 3.67
C PRO A 10 -1.56 8.99 3.12
N THR A 11 -2.56 8.92 4.00
CA THR A 11 -3.97 9.07 3.61
C THR A 11 -4.51 10.35 4.25
N PRO A 12 -4.98 11.35 3.46
CA PRO A 12 -5.56 12.57 4.01
C PRO A 12 -6.70 12.27 4.98
N GLY A 13 -6.70 12.94 6.14
CA GLY A 13 -7.72 12.73 7.18
C GLY A 13 -7.52 11.50 8.07
N SER A 14 -6.50 10.66 7.80
CA SER A 14 -6.10 9.60 8.73
C SER A 14 -5.46 10.20 9.98
N LYS A 15 -5.81 9.64 11.14
CA LYS A 15 -5.13 9.94 12.42
C LYS A 15 -3.72 9.35 12.50
N TRP A 16 -3.38 8.43 11.60
CA TRP A 16 -2.08 7.74 11.58
C TRP A 16 -1.26 8.20 10.39
N THR A 17 0.02 8.50 10.65
CA THR A 17 1.01 8.89 9.64
C THR A 17 1.88 7.69 9.26
N ALA A 18 2.53 7.78 8.10
CA ALA A 18 3.58 6.85 7.73
C ALA A 18 4.68 6.80 8.81
N SER A 19 5.20 5.59 9.10
CA SER A 19 6.40 5.43 9.93
C SER A 19 7.58 6.16 9.28
N ARG A 20 8.50 6.67 10.11
CA ARG A 20 9.76 7.23 9.61
C ARG A 20 10.57 6.10 8.96
N PRO A 21 11.40 6.41 7.94
CA PRO A 21 12.26 5.40 7.30
C PRO A 21 13.19 4.67 8.29
N GLU A 22 13.66 5.37 9.32
CA GLU A 22 14.51 4.79 10.37
C GLU A 22 13.77 3.76 11.24
N ASP A 23 12.50 4.04 11.59
CA ASP A 23 11.68 3.12 12.38
C ASP A 23 11.37 1.84 11.58
N GLU A 24 11.10 2.01 10.29
CA GLU A 24 10.87 0.90 9.36
C GLU A 24 12.10 0.00 9.25
N LYS A 25 13.28 0.60 9.08
CA LYS A 25 14.55 -0.12 9.00
C LYS A 25 14.84 -0.89 10.29
N ALA A 26 14.68 -0.25 11.45
CA ALA A 26 14.88 -0.90 12.74
C ALA A 26 13.95 -2.10 12.94
N PHE A 27 12.70 -1.98 12.49
CA PHE A 27 11.74 -3.08 12.55
C PHE A 27 12.12 -4.26 11.65
N VAL A 28 12.58 -3.98 10.43
CA VAL A 28 13.09 -5.01 9.50
C VAL A 28 14.31 -5.72 10.09
N GLU A 29 15.26 -4.96 10.64
CA GLU A 29 16.46 -5.51 11.30
C GLU A 29 16.09 -6.42 12.48
N ALA A 30 15.12 -6.01 13.30
CA ALA A 30 14.64 -6.83 14.41
C ALA A 30 14.04 -8.17 13.93
N ILE A 31 13.20 -8.16 12.89
CA ILE A 31 12.63 -9.39 12.32
C ILE A 31 13.73 -10.30 11.75
N ALA A 32 14.66 -9.72 10.99
CA ALA A 32 15.76 -10.46 10.38
C ALA A 32 16.69 -11.08 11.43
N ALA A 33 16.93 -10.39 12.56
CA ALA A 33 17.73 -10.92 13.68
C ALA A 33 17.13 -12.17 14.32
N HIS A 34 15.82 -12.36 14.23
CA HIS A 34 15.14 -13.59 14.64
C HIS A 34 15.20 -14.71 13.58
N GLY A 35 15.96 -14.54 12.50
CA GLY A 35 16.08 -15.50 11.41
C GLY A 35 14.82 -15.61 10.54
N VAL A 36 13.91 -14.64 10.65
CA VAL A 36 12.68 -14.60 9.85
C VAL A 36 12.94 -13.78 8.58
N PRO A 37 12.80 -14.38 7.39
CA PRO A 37 12.88 -13.65 6.14
C PRO A 37 11.81 -12.55 6.10
N VAL A 38 12.24 -11.35 5.71
CA VAL A 38 11.38 -10.16 5.64
C VAL A 38 11.62 -9.40 4.33
N THR A 39 10.54 -8.97 3.69
CA THR A 39 10.56 -8.05 2.54
C THR A 39 9.82 -6.78 2.90
N VAL A 40 10.28 -5.65 2.38
CA VAL A 40 9.54 -4.38 2.42
C VAL A 40 8.93 -4.13 1.05
N ARG A 41 7.62 -3.93 1.01
CA ARG A 41 6.90 -3.50 -0.19
C ARG A 41 6.49 -2.04 -0.01
N ASP A 42 7.36 -1.14 -0.44
CA ASP A 42 7.04 0.28 -0.43
C ASP A 42 6.00 0.60 -1.51
N THR A 43 4.88 1.19 -1.09
CA THR A 43 3.81 1.71 -1.96
C THR A 43 3.65 3.23 -1.84
N ARG A 44 4.46 3.89 -1.00
CA ARG A 44 4.43 5.34 -0.83
C ARG A 44 4.92 5.97 -2.13
N GLY A 45 4.03 6.63 -2.87
CA GLY A 45 4.33 7.20 -4.18
C GLY A 45 3.76 6.42 -5.37
N GLN A 46 3.06 5.30 -5.16
CA GLN A 46 2.07 4.83 -6.14
C GLN A 46 0.73 5.56 -5.96
N GLU A 47 0.79 6.88 -5.86
CA GLU A 47 -0.36 7.71 -6.22
C GLU A 47 -0.49 7.58 -7.73
N SER A 48 -1.26 6.58 -8.18
CA SER A 48 -1.74 6.59 -9.55
C SER A 48 -2.45 7.93 -9.73
N THR A 49 -1.84 8.84 -10.48
CA THR A 49 -2.53 10.02 -11.03
C THR A 49 -3.52 9.51 -12.08
N ALA A 50 -4.52 8.76 -11.63
CA ALA A 50 -5.72 8.56 -12.39
C ALA A 50 -6.58 9.78 -12.05
N PRO A 51 -6.78 10.74 -12.97
CA PRO A 51 -7.78 11.77 -12.74
C PRO A 51 -9.11 11.07 -12.41
N ALA A 52 -9.73 11.47 -11.31
CA ALA A 52 -11.05 11.01 -10.92
C ALA A 52 -12.02 11.21 -12.11
N GLY A 53 -12.45 10.11 -12.74
CA GLY A 53 -13.40 10.24 -13.87
C GLY A 53 -13.63 9.03 -14.75
N SER A 54 -12.78 7.99 -14.76
CA SER A 54 -13.01 6.84 -15.65
C SER A 54 -12.96 5.51 -14.92
N TRP A 55 -13.90 5.31 -13.99
CA TRP A 55 -14.33 3.96 -13.65
C TRP A 55 -15.78 3.81 -14.09
N ARG A 56 -15.97 3.33 -15.33
CA ARG A 56 -17.28 2.91 -15.85
C ARG A 56 -17.47 1.42 -15.55
N PRO A 57 -18.40 1.02 -14.67
CA PRO A 57 -18.73 -0.39 -14.51
C PRO A 57 -19.36 -0.93 -15.81
N PRO A 58 -19.13 -2.21 -16.16
CA PRO A 58 -19.70 -2.82 -17.35
C PRO A 58 -21.17 -3.19 -17.11
N SER A 59 -22.07 -2.21 -17.21
CA SER A 59 -23.50 -2.48 -17.32
C SER A 59 -24.23 -1.36 -18.05
N ALA A 60 -24.08 -1.31 -19.37
CA ALA A 60 -24.98 -0.56 -20.24
C ALA A 60 -25.00 -1.17 -21.66
N ARG A 61 -25.61 -2.35 -21.78
CA ARG A 61 -26.24 -2.75 -23.04
C ARG A 61 -27.68 -3.13 -22.71
N ARG A 62 -28.60 -2.18 -22.92
CA ARG A 62 -30.04 -2.45 -23.00
C ARG A 62 -30.28 -3.40 -24.19
N PRO A 63 -31.21 -4.37 -24.10
CA PRO A 63 -31.65 -5.09 -25.29
C PRO A 63 -32.52 -4.19 -26.18
N PRO A 64 -32.44 -4.30 -27.51
CA PRO A 64 -33.40 -3.66 -28.40
C PRO A 64 -34.77 -4.36 -28.31
N THR A 65 -35.83 -3.57 -28.48
CA THR A 65 -37.25 -3.99 -28.58
C THR A 65 -37.52 -4.87 -29.78
#